data_AF-A0A640VPL6-F1
#
_entry.id   AF-A0A640VPL6-F1
#
_cell.length_a   1.000
_cell.length_b   1.000
_cell.length_c   1.000
_cell.angle_alpha   90.00
_cell.angle_beta   90.00
_cell.angle_gamma   90.00
#
_symmetry.space_group_name_H-M   'P 1'
#
loop_
_entity.id
_entity.type
_entity.pdbx_description
1 polymer ?
#
loop_
_entity_poly.entity_id
_entity_poly.type
_entity_poly.pdbx_seq_one_letter_code
_entity_poly.pdbx_strand_id
1 'polypeptide(L)'
;MADGKYIGWGGFQKEGDEWDFGLVLRPDAFGLGRRISKKAIDFAIADDRIPFVTFLLPPSRKNLGALGRLGAEHVGDVDYGGERFLKFRLNTA
;
A
#
# COMPACT_ATOMS: atom_id res chain seq x y z
N MET A 1 -1.48 -10.08 -13.60
CA MET A 1 -1.68 -10.00 -15.05
C MET A 1 -3.00 -9.30 -15.33
N ALA A 2 -3.15 -8.62 -16.47
CA ALA A 2 -4.44 -8.20 -17.02
C ALA A 2 -4.44 -8.54 -18.52
N ASP A 3 -5.50 -9.19 -19.01
CA ASP A 3 -5.60 -9.67 -20.40
C ASP A 3 -4.37 -10.46 -20.87
N GLY A 4 -3.89 -11.36 -20.00
CA GLY A 4 -2.70 -12.19 -20.26
C GLY A 4 -1.36 -11.45 -20.21
N LYS A 5 -1.34 -10.16 -19.89
CA LYS A 5 -0.12 -9.33 -19.85
C LYS A 5 0.34 -9.08 -18.42
N TYR A 6 1.65 -9.09 -18.21
CA TYR A 6 2.25 -8.60 -16.97
C TYR A 6 2.09 -7.07 -16.90
N ILE A 7 1.46 -6.59 -15.82
CA ILE A 7 1.14 -5.17 -15.62
C ILE A 7 1.85 -4.55 -14.42
N GLY A 8 2.66 -5.33 -13.69
CA GLY A 8 3.27 -4.93 -12.44
C GLY A 8 3.22 -6.01 -11.36
N TRP A 9 3.66 -5.64 -10.17
CA TRP A 9 3.78 -6.48 -8.99
C TRP A 9 3.38 -5.72 -7.73
N GLY A 10 3.03 -6.44 -6.68
CA GLY A 10 2.69 -5.86 -5.39
C GLY A 10 2.32 -6.95 -4.39
N GLY A 11 2.23 -6.57 -3.12
CA GLY A 11 1.97 -7.51 -2.04
C GLY A 11 2.34 -6.92 -0.68
N PHE A 12 2.28 -7.79 0.33
CA PHE A 12 2.68 -7.46 1.69
C PHE A 12 4.08 -7.97 1.97
N GLN A 13 4.88 -7.13 2.62
CA GLN A 13 6.20 -7.49 3.15
C GLN A 13 6.17 -7.33 4.66
N LYS A 14 6.46 -8.42 5.39
CA LYS A 14 6.54 -8.38 6.85
C LYS A 14 7.94 -7.94 7.27
N GLU A 15 8.04 -6.82 7.97
CA GLU A 15 9.28 -6.30 8.55
C GLU A 15 9.10 -6.12 10.06
N GLY A 16 9.73 -6.99 10.85
CA GLY A 16 9.43 -7.07 12.28
C GLY A 16 7.95 -7.38 12.51
N ASP A 17 7.23 -6.47 13.16
CA ASP A 17 5.79 -6.57 13.43
C ASP A 17 4.93 -5.83 12.41
N GLU A 18 5.54 -5.16 11.43
CA GLU A 18 4.82 -4.35 10.44
C GLU A 18 4.55 -5.14 9.17
N TRP A 19 3.41 -4.83 8.54
CA TRP A 19 2.99 -5.39 7.26
C TRP A 19 2.94 -4.28 6.22
N ASP A 20 4.05 -4.04 5.52
CA ASP A 20 4.12 -2.99 4.51
C ASP A 20 3.50 -3.43 3.18
N PHE A 21 2.65 -2.58 2.60
CA PHE A 21 2.02 -2.84 1.32
C PHE A 21 2.65 -2.01 0.19
N GLY A 22 3.27 -2.72 -0.75
CA GLY A 22 3.82 -2.15 -1.98
C GLY A 22 2.99 -2.51 -3.21
N LEU A 23 2.83 -1.56 -4.14
CA LEU A 23 2.26 -1.80 -5.46
C LEU A 23 2.99 -0.99 -6.53
N VAL A 24 3.64 -1.70 -7.46
CA VAL A 24 4.33 -1.13 -8.61
C VAL A 24 3.62 -1.60 -9.87
N LEU A 25 3.09 -0.65 -10.63
CA LEU A 25 2.43 -0.90 -11.91
C LEU A 25 3.22 -0.29 -13.04
N ARG A 26 3.04 -0.84 -14.24
CA ARG A 26 3.45 -0.17 -15.47
C ARG A 26 2.58 1.08 -15.69
N PRO A 27 3.11 2.14 -16.35
CA PRO A 27 2.36 3.37 -16.58
C PRO A 27 1.03 3.18 -17.31
N ASP A 28 0.99 2.27 -18.28
CA ASP A 28 -0.21 1.89 -19.05
C ASP A 28 -1.30 1.20 -18.21
N ALA A 29 -0.97 0.78 -16.98
CA ALA A 29 -1.87 0.07 -16.08
C ALA A 29 -2.26 0.86 -14.82
N PHE A 30 -1.85 2.13 -14.67
CA PHE A 30 -2.10 2.92 -13.45
C PHE A 30 -3.59 3.02 -13.06
N GLY A 31 -4.50 3.02 -14.03
CA GLY A 31 -5.95 3.02 -13.78
C GLY A 31 -6.46 1.80 -12.98
N LEU A 32 -5.68 0.71 -12.93
CA LEU A 32 -6.03 -0.51 -12.20
C LEU A 32 -5.58 -0.48 -10.73
N GLY A 33 -4.75 0.48 -10.32
CA GLY A 33 -4.15 0.54 -8.99
C GLY A 33 -5.17 0.43 -7.86
N ARG A 34 -6.23 1.24 -7.90
CA ARG A 34 -7.30 1.20 -6.89
C ARG A 34 -7.95 -0.17 -6.76
N ARG A 35 -8.20 -0.86 -7.88
CA ARG A 35 -8.86 -2.16 -7.89
C ARG A 35 -7.95 -3.25 -7.32
N ILE A 36 -6.65 -3.19 -7.64
CA ILE A 36 -5.65 -4.14 -7.13
C ILE A 36 -5.43 -3.92 -5.64
N SER A 37 -5.21 -2.66 -5.22
CA SER A 37 -5.08 -2.31 -3.80
C SER A 37 -6.29 -2.74 -3.00
N LYS A 38 -7.53 -2.48 -3.47
CA LYS A 38 -8.74 -2.93 -2.76
C LYS A 38 -8.72 -4.44 -2.52
N LYS A 39 -8.39 -5.24 -3.53
CA LYS A 39 -8.33 -6.71 -3.38
C LYS A 39 -7.28 -7.15 -2.36
N ALA A 40 -6.11 -6.52 -2.36
CA ALA A 40 -5.07 -6.83 -1.37
C ALA A 40 -5.52 -6.45 0.05
N ILE A 41 -6.15 -5.28 0.22
CA ILE A 41 -6.66 -4.82 1.52
C ILE A 41 -7.82 -5.71 2.01
N ASP A 42 -8.74 -6.11 1.13
CA ASP A 42 -9.81 -7.05 1.47
C ASP A 42 -9.22 -8.39 1.97
N PHE A 43 -8.10 -8.84 1.38
CA PHE A 43 -7.36 -10.01 1.87
C PHE A 43 -6.76 -9.78 3.25
N ALA A 44 -6.13 -8.62 3.50
CA ALA A 44 -5.56 -8.31 4.81
C ALA A 44 -6.62 -8.20 5.91
N ILE A 45 -7.79 -7.63 5.61
CA ILE A 45 -8.92 -7.54 6.54
C ILE A 45 -9.47 -8.93 6.88
N ALA A 46 -9.45 -9.87 5.93
CA ALA A 46 -9.97 -11.22 6.14
C ALA A 46 -9.02 -12.15 6.90
N ASP A 47 -7.80 -11.72 7.23
CA ASP A 47 -6.77 -12.52 7.90
C ASP A 47 -6.42 -11.92 9.26
N ASP A 48 -6.94 -12.52 10.34
CA ASP A 48 -6.73 -12.05 11.72
C ASP A 48 -5.24 -11.97 12.14
N ARG A 49 -4.32 -12.58 11.38
CA ARG A 49 -2.87 -12.49 11.63
C ARG A 49 -2.29 -11.15 11.18
N ILE A 50 -3.05 -10.34 10.45
CA ILE A 50 -2.66 -9.03 9.96
C ILE A 50 -3.52 -8.00 10.71
N PRO A 51 -3.03 -7.43 11.84
CA PRO A 51 -3.81 -6.48 12.65
C PRO A 51 -3.85 -5.06 12.07
N PHE A 52 -2.89 -4.76 11.20
CA PHE A 52 -2.82 -3.52 10.43
C PHE A 52 -1.89 -3.71 9.23
N VAL A 53 -1.97 -2.79 8.27
CA VAL A 53 -1.03 -2.67 7.16
C VAL A 53 -0.48 -1.25 7.08
N THR A 54 0.78 -1.12 6.66
CA THR A 54 1.44 0.17 6.47
C THR A 54 1.64 0.49 4.98
N PHE A 55 1.79 1.78 4.69
CA PHE A 55 2.15 2.27 3.37
C PHE A 55 3.23 3.34 3.50
N LEU A 56 4.33 3.18 2.77
CA LEU A 56 5.35 4.22 2.62
C LEU A 56 5.15 4.97 1.31
N LEU A 57 4.99 6.29 1.39
CA LEU A 57 4.83 7.15 0.23
C LEU A 57 5.91 8.24 0.20
N PRO A 58 6.49 8.54 -0.96
CA PRO A 58 7.43 9.65 -1.06
C PRO A 58 6.69 10.98 -0.78
N PRO A 59 7.33 11.97 -0.13
CA PRO A 59 6.74 13.29 0.16
C PRO A 59 6.23 14.02 -1.09
N SER A 60 6.76 13.69 -2.27
CA SER A 60 6.33 14.23 -3.56
C SER A 60 4.98 13.69 -4.06
N ARG A 61 4.39 12.68 -3.40
CA ARG A 61 3.12 12.09 -3.80
C ARG A 61 1.97 13.08 -3.59
N LYS A 62 1.42 13.60 -4.70
CA LYS A 62 0.34 14.62 -4.68
C LYS A 62 -1.04 14.09 -4.29
N ASN A 63 -1.32 12.81 -4.53
CA ASN A 63 -2.67 12.24 -4.41
C ASN A 63 -2.78 11.26 -3.25
N LEU A 64 -2.88 11.79 -2.02
CA LEU A 64 -3.01 10.99 -0.79
C LEU A 64 -4.46 10.64 -0.45
N GLY A 65 -5.45 11.33 -1.04
CA GLY A 65 -6.86 11.14 -0.71
C GLY A 65 -7.41 9.73 -1.00
N ALA A 66 -6.70 8.90 -1.77
CA ALA A 66 -7.06 7.50 -1.93
C ALA A 66 -6.84 6.68 -0.65
N LEU A 67 -5.74 6.95 0.09
CA LEU A 67 -5.45 6.30 1.37
C LEU A 67 -6.43 6.75 2.45
N GLY A 68 -6.70 8.05 2.54
CA GLY A 68 -7.68 8.57 3.51
C GLY A 68 -9.08 7.97 3.33
N ARG A 69 -9.54 7.78 2.09
CA ARG A 69 -10.83 7.10 1.80
C ARG A 69 -10.84 5.61 2.16
N LEU A 70 -9.68 4.98 2.28
CA LEU A 70 -9.56 3.60 2.76
C LEU A 70 -9.55 3.53 4.30
N GLY A 71 -9.54 4.67 5.00
CA GLY A 71 -9.38 4.72 6.46
C GLY A 71 -7.93 4.65 6.91
N ALA A 72 -6.97 4.83 6.01
CA ALA A 72 -5.56 4.87 6.38
C ALA A 72 -5.18 6.24 6.97
N GLU A 73 -4.51 6.23 8.10
CA GLU A 73 -4.09 7.41 8.86
C GLU A 73 -2.58 7.63 8.72
N HIS A 74 -2.15 8.88 8.66
CA HIS A 74 -0.72 9.22 8.71
C HIS A 74 -0.21 9.03 10.14
N VAL A 75 0.81 8.19 10.32
CA VAL A 75 1.35 7.83 11.64
C VAL A 75 2.75 8.42 11.90
N GLY A 76 3.25 9.21 10.96
CA GLY A 76 4.54 9.89 11.04
C GLY A 76 5.37 9.71 9.78
N ASP A 77 6.60 10.19 9.84
CA ASP A 77 7.56 10.10 8.75
C ASP A 77 8.74 9.22 9.17
N VAL A 78 9.29 8.49 8.20
CA VAL A 78 10.40 7.57 8.43
C VAL A 78 11.51 7.80 7.40
N ASP A 79 12.75 7.58 7.81
CA ASP A 79 13.89 7.55 6.90
C ASP A 79 14.25 6.09 6.59
N TYR A 80 14.35 5.78 5.30
CA TYR A 80 14.74 4.46 4.82
C TYR A 80 15.80 4.60 3.74
N GLY A 81 17.00 4.07 3.97
CA GLY A 81 18.11 4.18 3.02
C GLY A 81 18.56 5.62 2.73
N GLY A 82 18.32 6.56 3.66
CA GLY A 82 18.63 7.98 3.47
C GLY A 82 17.52 8.79 2.77
N GLU A 83 16.40 8.15 2.44
CA GLU A 83 15.24 8.80 1.83
C GLU A 83 14.07 8.87 2.81
N ARG A 84 13.40 10.03 2.85
CA ARG A 84 12.23 10.25 3.70
C ARG A 84 10.97 9.72 3.05
N PHE A 85 10.13 9.06 3.84
CA PHE A 85 8.80 8.59 3.45
C PHE A 85 7.75 9.04 4.46
N LEU A 86 6.56 9.37 3.95
CA LEU A 86 5.35 9.52 4.76
C LEU A 86 4.79 8.13 5.03
N LYS A 87 4.57 7.80 6.31
CA LYS A 87 4.07 6.49 6.73
C LYS A 87 2.59 6.56 7.07
N PHE A 88 1.80 5.72 6.42
CA PHE A 88 0.38 5.56 6.70
C PHE A 88 0.11 4.18 7.28
N ARG A 89 -0.94 4.07 8.11
CA ARG A 89 -1.42 2.81 8.69
C ARG A 89 -2.92 2.66 8.45
N LEU A 90 -3.33 1.48 8.02
CA LEU A 90 -4.73 1.06 8.01
C LEU A 90 -4.91 -0.08 9.01
N ASN A 91 -5.78 0.12 10.01
CA ASN A 91 -6.18 -0.97 10.90
C ASN A 91 -7.11 -1.93 10.17
N THR A 92 -6.90 -3.22 10.39
CA THR A 92 -7.66 -4.32 9.75
C THR A 92 -8.43 -5.15 10.78
N ALA A 93 -8.16 -4.94 12.07
CA ALA A 93 -8.90 -5.46 13.22
C ALA A 93 -9.87 -4.42 13.79
#